data_AF-A0A2N2C3Z8-F1
#
_entry.id   AF-A0A2N2C3Z8-F1
#
_cell.length_a   1.000
_cell.length_b   1.000
_cell.length_c   1.000
_cell.angle_alpha   90.00
_cell.angle_beta   90.00
_cell.angle_gamma   90.00
#
_symmetry.space_group_name_H-M   'P 1'
#
loop_
_entity.id
_entity.type
_entity.pdbx_description
1 polymer ?
#
loop_
_entity_poly.entity_id
_entity_poly.type
_entity_poly.pdbx_seq_one_letter_code
_entity_poly.pdbx_strand_id
1 'polypeptide(L)' 'MESKFKKGNKVKFLFNEKEKTGVIIMINTYFQIADITYDIYVEKEDCLFKHVADSDVFARK' A
#
# COMPACT_ATOMS: atom_id res chain seq x y z
N MET A 1 -5.15 -11.67 -11.50
CA MET A 1 -4.03 -11.15 -10.70
C MET A 1 -4.50 -11.08 -9.26
N GLU A 2 -3.79 -11.71 -8.33
CA GLU A 2 -4.19 -11.77 -6.93
C GLU A 2 -3.36 -10.78 -6.10
N SER A 3 -4.02 -10.05 -5.21
CA SER A 3 -3.38 -9.07 -4.32
C SER A 3 -2.56 -9.77 -3.25
N LYS A 4 -1.31 -9.35 -3.04
CA LYS A 4 -0.44 -9.87 -1.96
C LYS A 4 -1.00 -9.59 -0.58
N PHE A 5 -1.73 -8.48 -0.44
CA PHE A 5 -2.26 -8.02 0.83
C PHE A 5 -3.77 -7.84 0.80
N LYS A 6 -4.37 -7.72 1.99
CA LYS A 6 -5.81 -7.46 2.18
C LYS A 6 -6.04 -6.11 2.85
N LYS A 7 -7.23 -5.53 2.63
CA LYS A 7 -7.69 -4.38 3.41
C LYS A 7 -7.58 -4.68 4.91
N GLY A 8 -7.06 -3.73 5.67
CA GLY A 8 -6.78 -3.87 7.11
C GLY A 8 -5.40 -4.45 7.42
N ASN A 9 -4.64 -4.97 6.45
CA ASN A 9 -3.27 -5.37 6.71
C ASN A 9 -2.39 -4.16 7.02
N LYS A 10 -1.59 -4.31 8.07
CA LYS A 10 -0.52 -3.36 8.41
C LYS A 10 0.72 -3.72 7.61
N VAL A 11 1.18 -2.80 6.78
CA VAL A 11 2.26 -3.00 5.81
C VAL A 11 3.33 -1.92 5.97
N LYS A 12 4.51 -2.20 5.42
CA LYS A 12 5.57 -1.21 5.23
C LYS A 12 5.65 -0.84 3.77
N PHE A 13 6.01 0.41 3.47
CA PHE A 13 6.26 0.84 2.10
C PHE A 13 7.32 1.92 2.05
N LEU A 14 7.96 2.10 0.89
CA LEU A 14 8.93 3.16 0.67
C LEU A 14 8.24 4.37 0.03
N PHE A 15 8.47 5.55 0.58
CA PHE A 15 8.03 6.81 -0.01
C PHE A 15 9.12 7.86 0.17
N ASN A 16 9.62 8.42 -0.93
CA ASN A 16 10.79 9.32 -0.94
C ASN A 16 11.96 8.75 -0.12
N GLU A 17 12.33 7.49 -0.41
CA GLU A 17 13.42 6.75 0.26
C GLU A 17 13.24 6.53 1.78
N LYS A 18 12.07 6.90 2.33
CA LYS A 18 11.74 6.67 3.75
C LYS A 18 10.79 5.50 3.87
N GLU A 19 11.11 4.58 4.79
CA GLU A 19 10.19 3.52 5.18
C GLU A 19 9.05 4.10 6.02
N LYS A 20 7.82 3.85 5.59
CA LYS A 20 6.59 4.18 6.31
C LYS A 20 5.85 2.91 6.67
N THR A 21 5.10 2.96 7.76
CA THR A 21 4.23 1.86 8.19
C THR A 21 2.81 2.37 8.25
N GLY A 22 1.89 1.70 7.56
CA GLY A 22 0.48 2.08 7.52
C GLY A 22 -0.43 0.88 7.34
N VAL A 23 -1.72 1.15 7.23
CA VAL A 23 -2.77 0.14 7.06
C VAL A 23 -3.41 0.30 5.69
N ILE A 24 -3.56 -0.79 4.95
CA ILE A 24 -4.25 -0.77 3.66
C ILE A 24 -5.73 -0.49 3.88
N ILE A 25 -6.24 0.58 3.30
CA ILE A 25 -7.67 0.93 3.36
C ILE A 25 -8.41 0.63 2.05
N MET A 26 -7.68 0.57 0.93
CA MET A 26 -8.24 0.26 -0.39
C MET A 26 -7.22 -0.51 -1.23
N ILE A 27 -7.72 -1.45 -2.04
CA ILE A 27 -6.94 -2.18 -3.04
C ILE A 27 -7.53 -1.79 -4.40
N ASN A 28 -6.68 -1.22 -5.25
CA ASN A 28 -7.06 -0.71 -6.55
C ASN A 28 -6.49 -1.63 -7.63
N THR A 29 -7.35 -2.10 -8.53
CA THR A 29 -6.97 -2.91 -9.69
C THR A 29 -7.26 -2.13 -10.97
N TYR A 30 -6.24 -1.52 -11.56
CA TYR A 30 -6.40 -0.84 -12.84
C TYR A 30 -6.37 -1.87 -13.98
N PHE A 31 -7.54 -2.10 -14.59
CA PHE A 31 -7.72 -3.04 -15.71
C PHE A 31 -6.83 -2.76 -16.93
N GLN A 32 -6.32 -1.53 -17.09
CA GLN A 32 -5.52 -1.13 -18.25
C GLN A 32 -4.01 -1.31 -18.07
N ILE A 33 -3.51 -1.36 -16.84
CA ILE A 33 -2.06 -1.36 -16.55
C ILE A 33 -1.63 -2.69 -15.91
N ALA A 34 -2.58 -3.57 -15.58
CA ALA A 34 -2.32 -4.86 -14.93
C ALA A 34 -1.46 -4.73 -13.67
N ASP A 35 -1.57 -3.61 -12.94
CA ASP A 35 -0.84 -3.36 -11.71
C ASP A 35 -1.81 -3.19 -10.54
N ILE A 36 -1.47 -3.84 -9.43
CA ILE A 36 -2.20 -3.72 -8.16
C ILE A 36 -1.58 -2.55 -7.41
N THR A 37 -2.41 -1.63 -6.96
CA THR A 37 -1.98 -0.52 -6.11
C THR A 37 -2.80 -0.46 -4.83
N TYR A 38 -2.22 0.13 -3.79
CA TYR A 38 -2.82 0.20 -2.47
C TYR A 38 -2.98 1.65 -2.03
N ASP A 39 -4.09 1.95 -1.37
CA ASP A 39 -4.21 3.16 -0.58
C ASP A 39 -3.92 2.80 0.87
N ILE A 40 -2.89 3.44 1.44
CA ILE A 40 -2.32 3.11 2.74
C ILE A 40 -2.44 4.32 3.67
N TYR A 41 -3.12 4.12 4.79
CA TYR A 41 -3.26 5.13 5.83
C TYR A 41 -2.14 5.01 6.87
N VAL A 42 -1.39 6.09 7.09
CA VAL A 42 -0.30 6.15 8.07
C VAL A 42 -0.79 6.92 9.30
N GLU A 43 -1.19 6.18 10.34
CA GLU A 43 -1.77 6.72 11.58
C GLU A 43 -0.88 7.78 12.25
N LYS A 44 0.45 7.58 12.23
CA LYS A 44 1.41 8.51 12.86
C LYS A 44 1.49 9.88 12.17
N GLU A 45 1.09 9.95 10.91
CA GLU A 45 1.19 11.15 10.07
C GLU A 45 -0.20 11.71 9.73
N ASP A 46 -1.28 11.06 10.19
CA ASP A 46 -2.66 11.36 9.82
C ASP A 46 -2.83 11.50 8.28
N CYS A 47 -2.12 10.66 7.53
CA CYS A 47 -1.94 10.85 6.09
C CYS A 47 -2.34 9.61 5.29
N LEU A 48 -3.06 9.83 4.18
CA LEU A 48 -3.44 8.79 3.23
C LEU A 48 -2.54 8.84 1.99
N PHE A 49 -1.76 7.78 1.79
CA PHE A 49 -0.96 7.58 0.60
C PHE A 49 -1.79 6.78 -0.40
N LYS A 50 -1.96 7.30 -1.61
CA LYS A 50 -2.79 6.67 -2.65
C LYS A 50 -1.94 6.03 -3.72
N HIS A 51 -2.46 4.98 -4.34
CA HIS A 51 -1.86 4.31 -5.50
C HIS A 51 -0.40 3.84 -5.28
N VAL A 52 -0.08 3.35 -4.08
CA VAL A 52 1.24 2.77 -3.78
C VAL A 52 1.36 1.44 -4.52
N ALA A 53 2.38 1.28 -5.35
CA ALA A 53 2.56 0.08 -6.18
C ALA A 53 2.82 -1.16 -5.32
N ASP A 54 2.31 -2.31 -5.75
CA ASP A 54 2.50 -3.58 -5.04
C ASP A 54 3.97 -4.03 -4.94
N SER A 55 4.84 -3.51 -5.81
CA SER A 55 6.30 -3.68 -5.73
C SER A 55 6.95 -2.97 -4.54
N ASP A 56 6.33 -1.87 -4.07
CA ASP A 56 6.88 -0.99 -3.04
C ASP A 56 6.30 -1.29 -1.65
N VAL A 57 5.43 -2.29 -1.54
CA VAL A 57 4.77 -2.69 -0.30
C VAL A 57 5.29 -4.03 0.21
N PHE A 58 5.66 -4.07 1.49
CA PHE A 58 6.27 -5.21 2.15
C PHE A 58 5.46 -5.64 3.39
N ALA A 59 5.43 -6.94 3.64
CA ALA A 59 4.81 -7.49 4.85
C ALA A 59 5.56 -7.00 6.11
N ARG A 60 4.81 -6.69 7.17
CA ARG A 60 5.39 -6.44 8.48
C ARG A 60 5.88 -7.79 9.06
N LYS A 61 7.20 -7.98 9.11
CA LYS A 61 7.81 -9.05 9.94
C LYS A 61 7.58 -8.78 11.42
#